data_AF-A0A6A3XE65-F1
#
_entry.id   AF-A0A6A3XE65-F1
#
_cell.length_a   1.000
_cell.length_b   1.000
_cell.length_c   1.000
_cell.angle_alpha   90.00
_cell.angle_beta   90.00
_cell.angle_gamma   90.00
#
_symmetry.space_group_name_H-M   'P 1'
#
loop_
_entity.id
_entity.type
_entity.pdbx_description
1 polymer ?
#
loop_
_entity_poly.entity_id
_entity_poly.type
_entity_poly.pdbx_seq_one_letter_code
_entity_poly.pdbx_strand_id
1 'polypeptide(L)'
;MVGLDMSELSPEELHAGDKIVYYSWAFVTGDSRGYRESVVLRVDSSNTEGRPIQVDTGESVLLTMKLKRLIDNTSIHCTGEEAKWRHLRTFRLVNWTYDAPMRSSAFNRDVHDAIADEFATARRRGRQEREDRVENAATGSAVAS
;
A
#
# COMPACT_ATOMS: atom_id res chain seq x y z
N MET A 1 -32.10 -12.60 -22.52
CA MET A 1 -30.82 -12.55 -21.77
C MET A 1 -31.12 -13.13 -20.39
N VAL A 2 -30.78 -14.40 -20.17
CA VAL A 2 -30.93 -15.03 -18.85
C VAL A 2 -29.89 -14.38 -17.94
N GLY A 3 -30.33 -13.73 -16.88
CA GLY A 3 -29.42 -13.23 -15.85
C GLY A 3 -28.82 -14.43 -15.13
N LEU A 4 -27.49 -14.51 -15.07
CA LEU A 4 -26.81 -15.53 -14.28
C LEU A 4 -27.22 -15.35 -12.81
N ASP A 5 -27.65 -16.44 -12.17
CA ASP A 5 -27.93 -16.42 -10.74
C ASP A 5 -26.61 -16.34 -9.96
N MET A 6 -26.62 -15.72 -8.78
CA MET A 6 -25.43 -15.65 -7.92
C MET A 6 -24.91 -17.04 -7.55
N SER A 7 -25.78 -18.05 -7.54
CA SER A 7 -25.44 -19.46 -7.31
C SER A 7 -24.66 -20.11 -8.46
N GLU A 8 -24.71 -19.54 -9.67
CA GLU A 8 -23.99 -20.04 -10.85
C GLU A 8 -22.55 -19.49 -10.94
N LEU A 9 -22.21 -18.54 -10.07
CA LEU A 9 -20.84 -18.05 -9.93
C LEU A 9 -20.06 -19.01 -9.03
N SER A 10 -18.96 -19.57 -9.54
CA SER A 10 -18.04 -20.38 -8.74
C SER A 10 -17.69 -19.64 -7.43
N PRO A 11 -17.92 -20.24 -6.26
CA PRO A 11 -17.59 -19.63 -4.99
C PRO A 11 -16.12 -19.26 -4.96
N GLU A 12 -15.82 -18.05 -4.49
CA GLU A 12 -14.46 -17.55 -4.44
C GLU A 12 -14.19 -17.00 -3.06
N GLU A 13 -13.07 -17.42 -2.47
CA GLU A 13 -12.67 -17.02 -1.14
C GLU A 13 -11.74 -15.81 -1.20
N LEU A 14 -11.97 -14.85 -0.31
CA LEU A 14 -11.10 -13.69 -0.15
C LEU A 14 -10.39 -13.78 1.21
N HIS A 15 -9.07 -13.74 1.16
CA HIS A 15 -8.21 -13.85 2.32
C HIS A 15 -7.45 -12.56 2.58
N ALA A 16 -7.10 -12.30 3.84
CA ALA A 16 -6.07 -11.31 4.12
C ALA A 16 -4.71 -11.82 3.58
N GLY A 17 -3.96 -10.93 2.94
CA GLY A 17 -2.76 -11.21 2.15
C GLY A 17 -3.03 -11.22 0.64
N ASP A 18 -4.28 -11.38 0.19
CA ASP A 18 -4.60 -11.33 -1.24
C ASP A 18 -4.29 -9.95 -1.83
N LYS A 19 -3.69 -9.91 -3.02
CA LYS A 19 -3.54 -8.70 -3.82
C LYS A 19 -4.76 -8.55 -4.72
N ILE A 20 -5.45 -7.44 -4.58
CA ILE A 20 -6.67 -7.11 -5.32
C ILE A 20 -6.52 -5.85 -6.15
N VAL A 21 -7.33 -5.76 -7.19
CA VAL A 21 -7.60 -4.52 -7.92
C VAL A 21 -9.04 -4.10 -7.74
N TYR A 22 -9.26 -2.80 -7.63
CA TYR A 22 -10.60 -2.22 -7.61
C TYR A 22 -10.58 -0.80 -8.19
N TYR A 23 -11.77 -0.25 -8.45
CA TYR A 23 -11.93 1.16 -8.76
C TYR A 23 -12.41 1.90 -7.51
N SER A 24 -11.70 2.97 -7.13
CA SER A 24 -12.08 3.84 -6.02
C SER A 24 -13.49 4.41 -6.23
N TRP A 25 -14.27 4.52 -5.16
CA TRP A 25 -15.67 4.94 -5.23
C TRP A 25 -15.86 6.37 -5.75
N ALA A 26 -14.82 7.20 -5.72
CA ALA A 26 -14.84 8.56 -6.26
C ALA A 26 -14.91 8.61 -7.80
N PHE A 27 -14.65 7.50 -8.49
CA PHE A 27 -14.61 7.44 -9.95
C PHE A 27 -15.54 6.36 -10.50
N VAL A 28 -15.97 6.53 -11.74
CA VAL A 28 -16.74 5.51 -12.46
C VAL A 28 -15.84 4.32 -12.78
N THR A 29 -16.38 3.10 -12.66
CA THR A 29 -15.67 1.87 -13.05
C THR A 29 -15.18 1.95 -14.50
N GLY A 30 -13.89 1.75 -14.72
CA GLY A 30 -13.23 1.87 -16.02
C GLY A 30 -12.40 3.15 -16.19
N ASP A 31 -12.61 4.18 -15.36
CA ASP A 31 -11.75 5.37 -15.35
C ASP A 31 -10.39 5.04 -14.73
N SER A 32 -9.31 5.25 -15.48
CA SER A 32 -7.94 4.94 -15.05
C SER A 32 -7.53 5.68 -13.77
N ARG A 33 -8.09 6.87 -13.51
CA ARG A 33 -7.81 7.64 -12.28
C ARG A 33 -8.33 6.94 -11.03
N GLY A 34 -9.37 6.12 -11.18
CA GLY A 34 -9.97 5.33 -10.11
C GLY A 34 -9.26 4.00 -9.87
N TYR A 35 -8.42 3.52 -10.77
CA TYR A 35 -7.79 2.20 -10.63
C TYR A 35 -6.86 2.15 -9.41
N ARG A 36 -7.01 1.11 -8.59
CA ARG A 36 -6.19 0.83 -7.40
C ARG A 36 -5.74 -0.61 -7.40
N GLU A 37 -4.48 -0.81 -7.02
CA GLU A 37 -3.91 -2.10 -6.61
C GLU A 37 -3.61 -2.03 -5.13
N SER A 38 -4.05 -3.03 -4.38
CA SER A 38 -3.99 -3.01 -2.93
C SER A 38 -3.86 -4.42 -2.37
N VAL A 39 -3.24 -4.54 -1.20
CA VAL A 39 -3.19 -5.79 -0.43
C VAL A 39 -4.29 -5.76 0.63
N VAL A 40 -5.02 -6.85 0.78
CA VAL A 40 -6.01 -7.02 1.85
C VAL A 40 -5.27 -7.25 3.16
N LEU A 41 -5.37 -6.31 4.10
CA LEU A 41 -4.73 -6.40 5.42
C LEU A 41 -5.60 -7.13 6.43
N ARG A 42 -6.92 -6.98 6.36
CA ARG A 42 -7.84 -7.63 7.30
C ARG A 42 -9.13 -7.97 6.59
N VAL A 43 -9.68 -9.12 6.93
CA VAL A 43 -11.03 -9.54 6.56
C VAL A 43 -11.82 -9.78 7.83
N ASP A 44 -12.97 -9.12 7.93
CA ASP A 44 -13.92 -9.21 9.02
C ASP A 44 -15.35 -9.29 8.46
N SER A 45 -15.79 -10.52 8.23
CA SER A 45 -17.14 -10.84 7.72
C SER A 45 -18.27 -10.44 8.66
N SER A 46 -17.98 -10.18 9.94
CA SER A 46 -18.97 -9.79 10.95
C SER A 46 -19.24 -8.28 10.94
N ASN A 47 -18.47 -7.51 10.17
CA ASN A 47 -18.56 -6.05 10.16
C ASN A 47 -19.89 -5.57 9.56
N THR A 48 -20.79 -5.11 10.43
CA THR A 48 -22.13 -4.60 10.10
C THR A 48 -22.11 -3.22 9.44
N GLU A 49 -20.97 -2.52 9.44
CA GLU A 49 -20.81 -1.20 8.79
C GLU A 49 -20.62 -1.30 7.27
N GLY A 50 -20.70 -2.51 6.70
CA GLY A 50 -20.58 -2.73 5.25
C GLY A 50 -19.16 -2.59 4.71
N ARG A 51 -18.16 -2.61 5.60
CA ARG A 51 -16.72 -2.50 5.32
C ARG A 51 -15.98 -3.75 5.83
N PRO A 52 -16.20 -4.90 5.21
CA PRO A 52 -15.71 -6.16 5.74
C PRO A 52 -14.22 -6.38 5.48
N ILE A 53 -13.55 -5.51 4.72
CA ILE A 53 -12.11 -5.62 4.46
C ILE A 53 -11.39 -4.30 4.71
N GLN A 54 -10.16 -4.42 5.19
CA GLN A 54 -9.20 -3.32 5.29
C GLN A 54 -8.08 -3.57 4.28
N VAL A 55 -7.65 -2.52 3.58
CA VAL A 55 -6.60 -2.59 2.56
C VAL A 55 -5.46 -1.63 2.89
N ASP A 56 -4.27 -1.89 2.35
CA ASP A 56 -3.04 -1.15 2.63
C ASP A 56 -3.08 0.33 2.21
N THR A 57 -3.89 0.68 1.21
CA THR A 57 -4.13 2.07 0.82
C THR A 57 -4.93 2.86 1.85
N GLY A 58 -5.62 2.18 2.78
CA GLY A 58 -6.53 2.79 3.75
C GLY A 58 -7.88 3.22 3.17
N GLU A 59 -8.11 3.03 1.86
CA GLU A 59 -9.42 3.30 1.26
C GLU A 59 -10.47 2.33 1.78
N SER A 60 -11.71 2.80 1.94
CA SER A 60 -12.82 1.96 2.37
C SER A 60 -13.40 1.20 1.21
N VAL A 61 -13.27 -0.13 1.21
CA VAL A 61 -13.84 -0.99 0.16
C VAL A 61 -15.20 -1.52 0.63
N LEU A 62 -16.26 -1.05 -0.02
CA LEU A 62 -17.65 -1.40 0.30
C LEU A 62 -18.04 -2.75 -0.34
N LEU A 63 -18.99 -3.45 0.27
CA LEU A 63 -19.58 -4.70 -0.25
C LEU A 63 -20.10 -4.61 -1.71
N THR A 64 -20.53 -3.42 -2.13
CA THR A 64 -21.06 -3.14 -3.48
C THR A 64 -19.98 -2.80 -4.49
N MET A 65 -18.72 -2.64 -4.07
CA MET A 65 -17.63 -2.38 -5.01
C MET A 65 -17.24 -3.65 -5.75
N LYS A 66 -16.85 -3.48 -7.02
CA LYS A 66 -16.26 -4.55 -7.81
C LYS A 66 -14.75 -4.58 -7.59
N LEU A 67 -14.23 -5.79 -7.41
CA LEU A 67 -12.81 -6.06 -7.33
C LEU A 67 -12.46 -7.28 -8.17
N LYS A 68 -11.18 -7.47 -8.39
CA LYS A 68 -10.61 -8.68 -9.00
C LYS A 68 -9.38 -9.08 -8.19
N ARG A 69 -9.22 -10.38 -7.93
CA ARG A 69 -8.00 -10.91 -7.32
C ARG A 69 -6.91 -11.02 -8.39
N LEU A 70 -5.70 -10.59 -8.05
CA LEU A 70 -4.52 -10.68 -8.91
C LEU A 70 -3.56 -11.75 -8.44
N ILE A 71 -3.33 -11.80 -7.13
CA ILE A 71 -2.41 -12.70 -6.47
C ILE A 71 -3.08 -13.14 -5.18
N ASP A 72 -3.05 -14.43 -4.89
CA ASP A 72 -3.54 -14.94 -3.62
C ASP A 72 -2.55 -14.68 -2.46
N ASN A 73 -2.99 -14.96 -1.25
CA ASN A 73 -2.17 -14.88 -0.03
C ASN A 73 -0.94 -15.81 -0.03
N THR A 74 -0.85 -16.78 -0.93
CA THR A 74 0.32 -17.65 -1.14
C THR A 74 1.27 -17.14 -2.24
N SER A 75 1.04 -15.93 -2.75
CA SER A 75 1.81 -15.30 -3.82
C SER A 75 1.65 -15.97 -5.20
N ILE A 76 0.59 -16.75 -5.41
CA ILE A 76 0.27 -17.35 -6.70
C ILE A 76 -0.67 -16.43 -7.49
N HIS A 77 -0.39 -16.24 -8.76
CA HIS A 77 -1.25 -15.45 -9.63
C HIS A 77 -2.61 -16.12 -9.83
N CYS A 78 -3.69 -15.38 -9.51
CA CYS A 78 -5.05 -15.81 -9.83
C CYS A 78 -5.23 -15.84 -11.34
N THR A 79 -5.73 -16.95 -11.90
CA THR A 79 -5.97 -17.11 -13.34
C THR A 79 -7.37 -17.65 -13.59
N GLY A 80 -7.85 -17.52 -14.84
CA GLY A 80 -9.15 -18.06 -15.24
C GLY A 80 -10.32 -17.43 -14.46
N GLU A 81 -11.07 -18.28 -13.75
CA GLU A 81 -12.30 -17.90 -13.02
C GLU A 81 -12.04 -16.96 -11.83
N GLU A 82 -10.92 -17.13 -11.11
CA GLU A 82 -10.54 -16.31 -9.95
C GLU A 82 -10.03 -14.92 -10.35
N ALA A 83 -9.66 -14.75 -11.63
CA ALA A 83 -9.17 -13.49 -12.16
C ALA A 83 -10.28 -12.61 -12.75
N LYS A 84 -11.54 -12.85 -12.39
CA LYS A 84 -12.71 -12.11 -12.90
C LYS A 84 -13.11 -10.97 -11.97
N TRP A 85 -13.70 -9.93 -12.57
CA TRP A 85 -14.28 -8.82 -11.82
C TRP A 85 -15.59 -9.24 -11.17
N ARG A 86 -15.68 -9.14 -9.85
CA ARG A 86 -16.84 -9.55 -9.04
C ARG A 86 -17.12 -8.55 -7.93
N HIS A 87 -18.37 -8.51 -7.45
CA HIS A 87 -18.71 -7.65 -6.33
C HIS A 87 -18.14 -8.25 -5.05
N LEU A 88 -17.62 -7.43 -4.12
CA LEU A 88 -17.08 -7.93 -2.85
C LEU A 88 -18.07 -8.82 -2.08
N ARG A 89 -19.37 -8.49 -2.12
CA ARG A 89 -20.43 -9.30 -1.49
C ARG A 89 -20.60 -10.74 -2.01
N THR A 90 -20.02 -11.09 -3.16
CA THR A 90 -20.11 -12.46 -3.70
C THR A 90 -18.96 -13.35 -3.25
N PHE A 91 -17.94 -12.77 -2.61
CA PHE A 91 -16.83 -13.54 -2.06
C PHE A 91 -17.23 -14.16 -0.73
N ARG A 92 -16.73 -15.37 -0.47
CA ARG A 92 -16.71 -15.93 0.87
C ARG A 92 -15.53 -15.31 1.62
N LEU A 93 -15.86 -14.49 2.61
CA LEU A 93 -14.88 -13.75 3.39
C LEU A 93 -14.33 -14.64 4.51
N VAL A 94 -13.02 -14.88 4.49
CA VAL A 94 -12.35 -15.70 5.51
C VAL A 94 -11.68 -14.77 6.51
N ASN A 95 -12.22 -14.74 7.74
CA ASN A 95 -11.73 -13.84 8.79
C ASN A 95 -10.26 -14.09 9.10
N TRP A 96 -9.42 -13.09 8.83
CA TRP A 96 -7.99 -13.16 9.06
C TRP A 96 -7.38 -11.76 9.06
N THR A 97 -6.17 -11.64 9.58
CA THR A 97 -5.34 -10.43 9.55
C THR A 97 -3.98 -10.77 8.97
N TYR A 98 -3.50 -9.91 8.08
CA TYR A 98 -2.21 -10.01 7.42
C TYR A 98 -1.37 -8.79 7.81
N ASP A 99 -0.16 -9.05 8.28
CA ASP A 99 0.76 -7.99 8.69
C ASP A 99 1.54 -7.47 7.47
N ALA A 100 1.16 -6.28 7.03
CA ALA A 100 1.90 -5.53 6.03
C ALA A 100 1.78 -4.02 6.32
N PRO A 101 2.82 -3.23 6.00
CA PRO A 101 2.77 -1.80 6.21
C PRO A 101 1.67 -1.17 5.37
N MET A 102 0.87 -0.30 5.99
CA MET A 102 0.01 0.60 5.22
C MET A 102 0.86 1.46 4.31
N ARG A 103 0.31 1.85 3.17
CA ARG A 103 0.99 2.74 2.23
C ARG A 103 1.35 4.08 2.88
N SER A 104 0.48 4.58 3.75
CA SER A 104 0.72 5.79 4.54
C SER A 104 1.84 5.61 5.58
N SER A 105 1.95 4.45 6.22
CA SER A 105 3.02 4.19 7.19
C SER A 105 4.37 4.01 6.50
N ALA A 106 4.41 3.33 5.35
CA ALA A 106 5.59 3.26 4.51
C ALA A 106 6.04 4.66 4.06
N PHE A 107 5.12 5.47 3.53
CA PHE A 107 5.42 6.85 3.13
C PHE A 107 5.92 7.72 4.30
N ASN A 108 5.27 7.65 5.46
CA ASN A 108 5.67 8.43 6.63
C ASN A 108 7.08 8.07 7.09
N ARG A 109 7.43 6.78 7.04
CA ARG A 109 8.80 6.32 7.34
C ARG A 109 9.79 6.90 6.33
N ASP A 110 9.50 6.80 5.03
CA ASP A 110 10.39 7.29 3.98
C ASP A 110 10.64 8.81 4.11
N VAL A 111 9.60 9.60 4.46
CA VAL A 111 9.73 11.03 4.74
C VAL A 111 10.62 11.28 5.96
N HIS A 112 10.41 10.54 7.04
CA HIS A 112 11.19 10.69 8.27
C HIS A 112 12.67 10.34 8.05
N ASP A 113 12.93 9.29 7.29
CA ASP A 113 14.29 8.84 6.95
C ASP A 113 15.02 9.86 6.08
N ALA A 114 14.34 10.44 5.07
CA ALA A 114 14.91 11.50 4.24
C ALA A 114 15.27 12.76 5.05
N ILE A 115 14.42 13.17 5.98
CA ILE A 115 14.68 14.31 6.87
C ILE A 115 15.89 14.02 7.77
N ALA A 116 15.95 12.82 8.34
CA ALA A 116 17.06 12.41 9.21
C ALA A 116 18.40 12.41 8.47
N ASP A 117 18.43 11.93 7.22
CA ASP A 117 19.64 11.91 6.41
C ASP A 117 20.13 13.32 6.04
N GLU A 118 19.21 14.23 5.70
CA GLU A 118 19.56 15.62 5.41
C GLU A 118 20.18 16.32 6.64
N PHE A 119 19.60 16.13 7.83
CA PHE A 119 20.18 16.66 9.07
C PHE A 119 21.54 16.05 9.38
N ALA A 120 21.74 14.76 9.13
CA ALA A 120 23.03 14.10 9.29
C ALA A 120 24.08 14.68 8.34
N THR A 121 23.70 14.94 7.09
CA THR A 121 24.55 15.54 6.05
C THR A 121 24.91 16.99 6.38
N ALA A 122 23.96 17.81 6.80
CA ALA A 122 24.21 19.19 7.24
C ALA A 122 25.18 19.25 8.43
N ARG A 123 25.04 18.34 9.40
CA ARG A 123 25.97 18.23 10.55
C ARG A 123 27.38 17.84 10.12
N ARG A 124 27.51 16.86 9.21
CA ARG A 124 28.81 16.45 8.65
C ARG A 124 29.48 17.62 7.92
N ARG A 125 28.73 18.35 7.10
CA ARG A 125 29.24 19.53 6.36
C ARG A 125 29.70 20.64 7.31
N GLY A 126 28.88 21.00 8.30
CA GLY A 126 29.25 22.02 9.28
C GLY A 126 30.47 21.63 10.13
N ARG A 127 30.69 20.33 10.35
CA ARG A 127 31.92 19.84 10.98
C ARG A 127 33.13 19.99 10.05
N GLN A 128 33.00 19.59 8.79
CA GLN A 128 34.07 19.73 7.79
C GLN A 128 34.49 21.19 7.61
N GLU A 129 33.53 22.11 7.46
CA GLU A 129 33.81 23.55 7.31
C GLU A 129 34.56 24.15 8.52
N ARG A 130 34.32 23.60 9.73
CA ARG A 130 35.07 24.00 10.94
C ARG A 130 36.47 23.43 10.94
N GLU A 131 36.64 22.16 10.58
CA GLU A 131 37.94 21.49 10.50
C GLU A 131 38.83 22.16 9.42
N ASP A 132 38.30 22.42 8.23
CA ASP A 132 38.99 23.12 7.13
C ASP A 132 39.42 24.53 7.53
N ARG A 133 38.60 25.25 8.31
CA ARG A 133 38.93 26.60 8.78
C ARG A 133 40.07 26.59 9.79
N VAL A 134 40.12 25.58 10.66
CA VAL A 134 41.21 25.40 11.63
C VAL A 134 42.52 25.04 10.91
N GLU A 135 42.46 24.14 9.93
CA GLU A 135 43.64 23.73 9.14
C GLU A 135 44.21 24.89 8.30
N ASN A 136 43.35 25.68 7.67
CA ASN A 136 43.77 26.87 6.91
C ASN A 136 44.37 27.96 7.82
N ALA A 137 43.83 28.16 9.03
CA ALA A 137 44.40 29.09 10.00
C ALA A 137 45.78 28.64 10.50
N ALA A 138 45.98 27.34 10.72
CA ALA A 138 47.27 26.78 11.12
C ALA A 138 48.33 26.93 10.02
N THR A 139 47.95 26.71 8.76
CA THR A 139 48.85 26.80 7.60
C THR A 139 49.23 28.25 7.27
N GLY A 140 48.27 29.18 7.35
CA GLY A 140 48.52 30.61 7.14
C GLY A 140 49.46 31.24 8.17
N SER A 141 49.50 30.72 9.40
CA SER A 141 50.43 31.15 10.44
C SER A 141 51.87 30.68 10.21
N ALA A 142 52.07 29.57 9.49
CA ALA A 142 53.40 28.99 9.24
C ALA A 142 54.15 29.65 8.07
N VAL A 143 53.45 30.29 7.13
CA VAL A 143 54.05 30.97 5.96
C VAL A 143 54.46 32.42 6.26
N ALA A 144 53.98 32.99 7.37
CA ALA A 144 54.25 34.38 7.78
C ALA A 144 55.40 34.51 8.80
N SER A 145 56.13 33.44 9.12
CA SER A 145 57.28 33.44 10.05
C SER A 145 58.62 33.28 9.32
#